data_AF-A0A521LNZ0-F1
#
_entry.id   AF-A0A521LNZ0-F1
#
_cell.length_a   1.000
_cell.length_b   1.000
_cell.length_c   1.000
_cell.angle_alpha   90.00
_cell.angle_beta   90.00
_cell.angle_gamma   90.00
#
_symmetry.space_group_name_H-M   'P 1'
#
loop_
_entity.id
_entity.type
_entity.pdbx_description
1 polymer ?
#
loop_
_entity_poly.entity_id
_entity_poly.type
_entity_poly.pdbx_seq_one_letter_code
_entity_poly.pdbx_strand_id
1 'polypeptide(L)'
;MRSTDLPTLGRRRQRRRVKQRGYSQNYRDKLADAKCPDRDDIAAAAIRVAIELLAVNKPIDTRSFLVAIWKDLAAKGFSEAAGMEKFKSMIVARRRQIARKSGNPLEAN
;
A
#
# COMPACT_ATOMS: atom_id res chain seq x y z
N MET A 1 2.24 47.61 -26.91
CA MET A 1 3.07 46.92 -25.89
C MET A 1 2.51 45.52 -25.68
N ARG A 2 3.23 44.47 -26.11
CA ARG A 2 2.80 43.08 -25.92
C ARG A 2 3.20 42.64 -24.50
N SER A 3 2.23 42.28 -23.69
CA SER A 3 2.45 41.68 -22.37
C SER A 3 3.20 40.35 -22.54
N THR A 4 4.42 40.31 -22.01
CA THR A 4 5.35 39.17 -22.03
C THR A 4 5.36 38.46 -20.67
N ASP A 5 4.20 38.17 -20.08
CA ASP A 5 4.16 37.55 -18.74
C ASP A 5 3.21 36.35 -18.63
N LEU A 6 3.47 35.31 -19.43
CA LEU A 6 2.99 33.95 -19.13
C LEU A 6 4.07 32.83 -19.07
N PRO A 7 5.34 33.04 -18.61
CA PRO A 7 6.29 31.95 -18.44
C PRO A 7 6.28 31.28 -17.04
N THR A 8 5.32 31.60 -16.15
CA THR A 8 5.42 31.24 -14.73
C THR A 8 4.62 30.00 -14.31
N LEU A 9 3.46 29.73 -14.91
CA LEU A 9 2.61 28.59 -14.54
C LEU A 9 3.17 27.24 -15.00
N GLY A 10 3.69 27.18 -16.23
CA GLY A 10 4.29 25.96 -16.81
C GLY A 10 5.53 25.50 -16.03
N ARG A 11 6.45 26.42 -15.71
CA ARG A 11 7.66 26.13 -14.94
C ARG A 11 7.35 25.65 -13.52
N ARG A 12 6.34 26.22 -12.85
CA ARG A 12 5.90 25.77 -11.52
C ARG A 12 5.29 24.36 -11.54
N ARG A 13 4.44 24.04 -12.53
CA ARG A 13 3.88 22.68 -12.71
C ARG A 13 4.97 21.65 -12.99
N GLN A 14 5.92 21.99 -13.85
CA GLN A 14 7.04 21.11 -14.20
C GLN A 14 7.93 20.82 -12.98
N ARG A 15 8.30 21.84 -12.19
CA ARG A 15 9.06 21.67 -10.95
C ARG A 15 8.33 20.79 -9.92
N ARG A 16 7.02 20.96 -9.75
CA ARG A 16 6.21 20.08 -8.88
C ARG A 16 6.23 18.63 -9.35
N ARG A 17 6.06 18.40 -10.65
CA ARG A 17 6.04 17.05 -11.25
C ARG A 17 7.39 16.34 -11.13
N VAL A 18 8.50 17.06 -11.35
CA VAL A 18 9.86 16.55 -11.16
C VAL A 18 10.11 16.21 -9.69
N LYS A 19 9.72 17.09 -8.76
CA LYS A 19 9.85 16.84 -7.32
C LYS A 19 9.02 15.65 -6.84
N GLN A 20 7.81 15.48 -7.38
CA GLN A 20 6.96 14.31 -7.11
C GLN A 20 7.59 13.01 -7.62
N ARG A 21 8.18 13.01 -8.83
CA ARG A 21 8.87 11.85 -9.39
C ARG A 21 10.10 11.45 -8.56
N GLY A 22 10.91 12.43 -8.16
CA GLY A 22 12.07 12.17 -7.30
C GLY A 22 11.67 11.63 -5.91
N TYR A 23 10.59 12.16 -5.34
CA TYR A 23 10.05 11.65 -4.07
C TYR A 23 9.53 10.21 -4.20
N SER A 24 8.82 9.88 -5.29
CA SER A 24 8.33 8.51 -5.52
C SER A 24 9.47 7.51 -5.74
N GLN A 25 10.57 7.93 -6.37
CA GLN A 25 11.73 7.07 -6.57
C GLN A 25 12.46 6.82 -5.24
N ASN A 26 12.82 7.89 -4.52
CA ASN A 26 13.47 7.78 -3.21
C ASN A 26 12.62 7.00 -2.18
N TYR A 27 11.29 7.08 -2.28
CA TYR A 27 10.39 6.29 -1.44
C TYR A 27 10.43 4.79 -1.80
N ARG A 28 10.46 4.45 -3.09
CA ARG A 28 10.59 3.06 -3.57
C ARG A 28 11.95 2.48 -3.22
N ASP A 29 13.02 3.24 -3.37
CA ASP A 29 14.38 2.78 -3.05
C ASP A 29 14.50 2.48 -1.53
N LYS A 30 13.92 3.34 -0.68
CA LYS A 30 13.83 3.08 0.77
C LYS A 30 12.98 1.85 1.11
N LEU A 31 11.93 1.56 0.33
CA LEU A 31 11.10 0.37 0.52
C LEU A 31 11.82 -0.90 0.08
N ALA A 32 12.62 -0.83 -0.99
CA ALA A 32 13.48 -1.92 -1.44
C ALA A 32 14.54 -2.27 -0.40
N ASP A 33 15.22 -1.25 0.16
CA ASP A 33 16.19 -1.43 1.25
C ASP A 33 15.56 -2.01 2.52
N ALA A 34 14.34 -1.59 2.86
CA ALA A 34 13.59 -2.08 4.01
C ALA A 34 12.94 -3.47 3.79
N LYS A 35 13.05 -4.04 2.58
CA LYS A 35 12.37 -5.27 2.17
C LYS A 35 10.87 -5.24 2.50
N CYS A 36 10.26 -4.07 2.35
CA CYS A 36 8.85 -3.86 2.70
C CYS A 36 7.97 -4.25 1.50
N PRO A 37 7.00 -5.15 1.67
CA PRO A 37 6.11 -5.53 0.57
C PRO A 37 5.16 -4.39 0.22
N ASP A 38 4.85 -4.28 -1.07
CA ASP A 38 3.87 -3.33 -1.57
C ASP A 38 2.45 -3.83 -1.32
N ARG A 39 1.45 -2.97 -1.55
CA ARG A 39 0.05 -3.37 -1.45
C ARG A 39 -0.29 -4.54 -2.38
N ASP A 40 0.29 -4.53 -3.58
CA ASP A 40 0.01 -5.53 -4.60
C ASP A 40 0.68 -6.87 -4.25
N ASP A 41 1.85 -6.86 -3.62
CA ASP A 41 2.49 -8.07 -3.09
C ASP A 41 1.64 -8.74 -2.02
N ILE A 42 1.14 -7.95 -1.06
CA ILE A 42 0.25 -8.43 0.02
C ILE A 42 -1.04 -8.99 -0.58
N ALA A 43 -1.64 -8.30 -1.56
CA ALA A 43 -2.86 -8.77 -2.21
C ALA A 43 -2.63 -10.08 -2.99
N ALA A 44 -1.51 -10.18 -3.72
CA ALA A 44 -1.17 -11.38 -4.47
C ALA A 44 -0.89 -12.57 -3.54
N ALA A 45 -0.24 -12.35 -2.40
CA ALA A 45 -0.03 -13.37 -1.37
C ALA A 45 -1.37 -13.84 -0.78
N ALA A 46 -2.25 -12.90 -0.41
CA ALA A 46 -3.59 -13.22 0.12
C ALA A 46 -4.43 -14.04 -0.87
N ILE A 47 -4.42 -13.69 -2.15
CA ILE A 47 -5.15 -14.44 -3.19
C ILE A 47 -4.59 -15.85 -3.35
N ARG A 48 -3.25 -16.01 -3.42
CA ARG A 48 -2.62 -17.33 -3.54
C ARG A 48 -2.97 -18.23 -2.36
N VAL A 49 -2.83 -17.73 -1.14
CA VAL A 49 -3.20 -18.47 0.08
C VAL A 49 -4.70 -18.83 0.08
N ALA A 50 -5.58 -17.92 -0.36
CA ALA A 50 -7.01 -18.20 -0.41
C ALA A 50 -7.32 -19.32 -1.41
N ILE A 51 -6.71 -19.28 -2.60
CA ILE A 51 -6.86 -20.34 -3.62
C ILE A 51 -6.36 -21.69 -3.07
N GLU A 52 -5.21 -21.72 -2.41
CA GLU A 52 -4.66 -22.94 -1.82
C GLU A 52 -5.60 -23.54 -0.77
N LEU A 53 -6.13 -22.73 0.15
CA LEU A 53 -7.06 -23.19 1.18
C LEU A 53 -8.37 -23.71 0.60
N LEU A 54 -8.92 -23.02 -0.40
CA LEU A 54 -10.13 -23.43 -1.11
C LEU A 54 -9.90 -24.74 -1.89
N ALA A 55 -8.73 -24.91 -2.52
CA ALA A 55 -8.39 -26.11 -3.26
C ALA A 55 -8.36 -27.38 -2.38
N VAL A 56 -8.02 -27.23 -1.10
CA VAL A 56 -8.01 -28.35 -0.13
C VAL A 56 -9.27 -28.42 0.74
N ASN A 57 -10.33 -27.68 0.38
CA ASN A 57 -11.59 -27.58 1.14
C ASN A 57 -11.41 -27.27 2.63
N LYS A 58 -10.36 -26.52 2.99
CA LYS A 58 -10.13 -26.11 4.38
C LYS A 58 -10.91 -24.83 4.69
N PRO A 59 -11.55 -24.73 5.86
CA PRO A 59 -12.17 -23.49 6.29
C PRO A 59 -11.11 -22.38 6.41
N ILE A 60 -11.46 -21.18 5.95
CA ILE A 60 -10.60 -20.00 6.04
C ILE A 60 -10.80 -19.38 7.43
N ASP A 61 -10.00 -19.83 8.39
CA ASP A 61 -9.83 -19.10 9.65
C ASP A 61 -8.96 -17.86 9.44
N THR A 62 -9.37 -16.73 10.03
CA THR A 62 -8.69 -15.44 9.82
C THR A 62 -7.26 -15.45 10.34
N ARG A 63 -7.00 -16.09 11.49
CA ARG A 63 -5.66 -16.12 12.08
C ARG A 63 -4.74 -17.01 11.25
N SER A 64 -5.18 -18.21 10.90
CA SER A 64 -4.41 -19.12 10.04
C SER A 64 -4.14 -18.53 8.66
N PHE A 65 -5.12 -17.81 8.09
CA PHE A 65 -4.99 -17.12 6.81
C PHE A 65 -3.90 -16.04 6.86
N LEU A 66 -3.91 -15.18 7.88
CA LEU A 66 -2.89 -14.15 8.06
C LEU A 66 -1.49 -14.76 8.25
N VAL A 67 -1.37 -15.82 9.06
CA VAL A 67 -0.08 -16.51 9.25
C VAL A 67 0.45 -17.08 7.93
N ALA A 68 -0.41 -17.66 7.11
CA ALA A 68 -0.01 -18.20 5.81
C ALA A 68 0.44 -17.10 4.82
N ILE A 69 -0.23 -15.94 4.82
CA ILE A 69 0.19 -14.78 4.02
C ILE A 69 1.59 -14.33 4.42
N TRP A 70 1.84 -14.18 5.73
CA TRP A 70 3.15 -13.73 6.20
C TRP A 70 4.25 -14.75 5.93
N LYS A 71 3.94 -16.05 5.98
CA LYS A 71 4.87 -17.10 5.55
C LYS A 71 5.20 -17.01 4.06
N ASP A 72 4.23 -16.79 3.17
CA ASP A 72 4.48 -16.61 1.72
C ASP A 72 5.37 -15.37 1.46
N LEU A 73 5.09 -14.26 2.13
CA LEU A 73 5.88 -13.03 1.98
C LEU A 73 7.30 -13.19 2.54
N ALA A 74 7.45 -13.82 3.71
CA ALA A 74 8.76 -14.10 4.30
C ALA A 74 9.60 -15.02 3.41
N ALA A 75 9.00 -16.04 2.77
CA ALA A 75 9.68 -16.93 1.83
C ALA A 75 10.24 -16.19 0.61
N LYS A 76 9.69 -15.02 0.27
CA LYS A 76 10.18 -14.14 -0.81
C LYS A 76 11.19 -13.11 -0.35
N GLY A 77 11.60 -13.18 0.92
CA GLY A 77 12.60 -12.28 1.50
C GLY A 77 12.04 -10.94 1.98
N PHE A 78 10.72 -10.79 2.08
CA PHE A 78 10.13 -9.59 2.68
C PHE A 78 10.26 -9.59 4.20
N SER A 79 10.42 -8.40 4.78
CA SER A 79 10.46 -8.20 6.22
C SER A 79 9.05 -8.30 6.81
N GLU A 80 8.85 -9.22 7.74
CA GLU A 80 7.57 -9.39 8.44
C GLU A 80 7.19 -8.12 9.22
N ALA A 81 8.14 -7.51 9.92
CA ALA A 81 7.91 -6.29 10.70
C ALA A 81 7.44 -5.14 9.81
N ALA A 82 8.14 -4.90 8.68
CA ALA A 82 7.79 -3.84 7.73
C ALA A 82 6.44 -4.14 7.03
N GLY A 83 6.20 -5.40 6.66
CA GLY A 83 4.94 -5.84 6.10
C GLY A 83 3.76 -5.64 7.05
N MET A 84 3.94 -5.95 8.33
CA MET A 84 2.89 -5.80 9.35
C MET A 84 2.52 -4.32 9.55
N GLU A 85 3.50 -3.41 9.59
CA GLU A 85 3.22 -1.97 9.64
C GLU A 85 2.46 -1.49 8.40
N LYS A 86 2.87 -1.95 7.21
CA LYS A 86 2.17 -1.65 5.96
C LYS A 86 0.73 -2.15 6.01
N PHE A 87 0.51 -3.38 6.47
CA PHE A 87 -0.82 -3.96 6.59
C PHE A 87 -1.71 -3.21 7.58
N LYS A 88 -1.17 -2.80 8.74
CA LYS A 88 -1.88 -1.91 9.68
C LYS A 88 -2.32 -0.61 9.00
N SER A 89 -1.44 0.01 8.21
CA SER A 89 -1.78 1.23 7.46
C SER A 89 -2.92 1.00 6.45
N MET A 90 -2.96 -0.17 5.81
CA MET A 90 -4.03 -0.57 4.88
C MET A 90 -5.37 -0.73 5.61
N ILE A 91 -5.37 -1.32 6.82
CA ILE A 91 -6.57 -1.45 7.66
C ILE A 91 -7.10 -0.07 8.04
N VAL A 92 -6.24 0.84 8.52
CA VAL A 92 -6.64 2.20 8.89
C VAL A 92 -7.22 2.95 7.69
N ALA A 93 -6.57 2.85 6.53
CA ALA A 93 -7.07 3.45 5.29
C ALA A 93 -8.45 2.87 4.89
N ARG A 94 -8.64 1.56 5.05
CA ARG A 94 -9.91 0.90 4.74
C ARG A 94 -11.02 1.30 5.72
N ARG A 95 -10.74 1.37 7.03
CA ARG A 95 -11.68 1.87 8.05
C ARG A 95 -12.15 3.28 7.73
N ARG A 96 -11.22 4.18 7.36
CA ARG A 96 -11.55 5.56 6.93
C ARG A 96 -12.44 5.59 5.69
N GLN A 97 -12.21 4.72 4.71
CA GLN A 97 -13.07 4.63 3.52
C GLN A 97 -14.46 4.11 3.86
N ILE A 98 -14.57 3.12 4.74
CA ILE A 98 -15.86 2.58 5.19
C ILE A 98 -16.64 3.68 5.92
N ALA A 99 -16.03 4.37 6.89
CA ALA A 99 -16.65 5.46 7.63
C ALA A 99 -17.18 6.59 6.73
N ARG A 100 -16.42 6.95 5.68
CA ARG A 100 -16.88 7.94 4.68
C ARG A 100 -18.08 7.46 3.87
N LYS A 101 -18.13 6.17 3.53
CA LYS A 101 -19.23 5.60 2.74
C LYS A 101 -20.49 5.37 3.57
N SER A 102 -20.35 5.06 4.86
CA SER A 102 -21.47 4.82 5.76
C SER A 102 -22.09 6.09 6.34
N GLY A 103 -21.58 7.28 6.01
CA GLY A 103 -22.06 8.56 6.57
C GLY A 103 -21.88 8.69 8.09
N ASN A 104 -21.17 7.74 8.71
CA ASN A 104 -21.07 7.61 10.16
C ASN A 104 -19.58 7.63 10.55
N PRO A 105 -19.09 8.67 11.24
CA PRO A 105 -17.71 8.75 11.70
C PRO A 105 -17.53 7.77 12.85
N LEU A 106 -17.21 6.51 12.52
CA LEU A 106 -16.82 5.54 13.54
C LEU A 106 -15.57 6.06 14.26
N GLU A 107 -15.75 6.22 15.56
CA GLU A 107 -14.97 7.03 16.47
C GLU A 107 -13.46 6.81 16.34
N ALA A 108 -12.76 7.94 16.32
CA ALA A 108 -11.33 7.99 16.54
C ALA A 108 -11.07 7.63 18.01
N ASN A 109 -10.72 6.38 18.26
CA ASN A 109 -10.01 5.94 19.46
C ASN A 109 -8.81 5.09 19.02
#